data_AF-A0A944L7T0-F1
#
_entry.id   AF-A0A944L7T0-F1
#
_cell.length_a   1.000
_cell.length_b   1.000
_cell.length_c   1.000
_cell.angle_alpha   90.00
_cell.angle_beta   90.00
_cell.angle_gamma   90.00
#
_symmetry.space_group_name_H-M   'P 1'
#
loop_
_entity.id
_entity.type
_entity.pdbx_description
1 polymer ?
#
loop_
_entity_poly.entity_id
_entity_poly.type
_entity_poly.pdbx_seq_one_letter_code
_entity_poly.pdbx_strand_id
1 'polypeptide(L)'
;MRVISYNLRKHKASGELRGLAHGFDVDALCLQECNTEELPTTLGPLHLADATRGNRLGLAVYYRTARFTAIESNAFSLKKSLHDRVLTPAHERLLGVRLIDNATNHGLVLGSFHAAPLTASNSLRREQIHAAHAELLGMGGEQMTLMVGDFNYPFFTRNLTTHMKNSGYELSLSDRRTYTRYKVFKGHFDFATSLGLVIGKVETLPRGASDHLPILVHAEYGNNSVSSNASGIPEIAGIEEAEAPTIESPRSSEP
;
A
#
# COMPACT_ATOMS: atom_id res chain seq x y z
N MET A 1 -1.89 11.62 4.89
CA MET A 1 -0.66 10.83 5.09
C MET A 1 0.43 11.29 4.13
N ARG A 2 1.68 11.24 4.59
CA ARG A 2 2.90 11.60 3.85
C ARG A 2 3.82 10.39 3.81
N VAL A 3 4.00 9.81 2.62
CA VAL A 3 4.79 8.58 2.46
C VAL A 3 5.94 8.85 1.50
N ILE A 4 7.18 8.58 1.94
CA ILE A 4 8.31 8.57 1.01
C ILE A 4 8.50 7.18 0.43
N SER A 5 8.76 7.08 -0.88
CA SER A 5 9.35 5.90 -1.50
C SER A 5 10.74 6.22 -2.02
N TYR A 6 11.70 5.32 -1.77
CA TYR A 6 13.07 5.55 -2.19
C TYR A 6 13.88 4.28 -2.47
N ASN A 7 14.33 4.13 -3.72
CA ASN A 7 15.34 3.16 -4.10
C ASN A 7 16.74 3.68 -3.68
N LEU A 8 17.42 2.94 -2.81
CA LEU A 8 18.69 3.37 -2.19
C LEU A 8 19.93 3.06 -3.02
N ARG A 9 19.77 2.46 -4.21
CA ARG A 9 20.87 2.04 -5.08
C ARG A 9 21.89 1.21 -4.31
N LYS A 10 21.51 -0.02 -3.96
CA LYS A 10 22.34 -0.93 -3.18
C LYS A 10 22.81 -0.32 -1.85
N HIS A 11 21.87 0.20 -1.07
CA HIS A 11 22.10 0.80 0.25
C HIS A 11 22.95 2.09 0.26
N LYS A 12 23.40 2.61 -0.89
CA LYS A 12 24.28 3.80 -0.95
C LYS A 12 23.66 5.07 -0.36
N ALA A 13 22.35 5.21 -0.43
CA ALA A 13 21.63 6.36 0.12
C ALA A 13 21.06 6.13 1.53
N SER A 14 21.56 5.14 2.28
CA SER A 14 21.07 4.90 3.65
C SER A 14 21.41 6.04 4.63
N GLY A 15 22.53 6.73 4.44
CA GLY A 15 23.00 7.82 5.32
C GLY A 15 22.09 9.05 5.37
N GLU A 16 21.23 9.25 4.37
CA GLU A 16 20.32 10.41 4.27
C GLU A 16 18.90 10.11 4.81
N LEU A 17 18.58 8.86 5.14
CA LEU A 17 17.23 8.45 5.55
C LEU A 17 16.72 9.19 6.80
N ARG A 18 17.59 9.44 7.77
CA ARG A 18 17.25 10.21 8.97
C ARG A 18 16.85 11.65 8.62
N GLY A 19 17.58 12.27 7.70
CA GLY A 19 17.28 13.63 7.22
C GLY A 19 15.94 13.67 6.50
N LEU A 20 15.63 12.68 5.67
CA LEU A 20 14.34 12.55 4.99
C LEU A 20 13.19 12.36 5.99
N ALA A 21 13.38 11.50 7.00
CA ALA A 21 12.35 11.22 8.01
C ALA A 21 11.96 12.48 8.81
N HIS A 22 12.93 13.31 9.18
CA HIS A 22 12.68 14.55 9.94
C HIS A 22 12.27 15.74 9.06
N GLY A 23 12.97 15.97 7.95
CA GLY A 23 12.81 17.17 7.14
C GLY A 23 11.45 17.28 6.43
N PHE A 24 10.79 16.15 6.20
CA PHE A 24 9.51 16.07 5.50
C PHE A 24 8.36 15.58 6.39
N ASP A 25 8.55 15.49 7.71
CA ASP A 25 7.53 15.06 8.68
C ASP A 25 6.67 13.89 8.16
N VAL A 26 7.35 12.82 7.73
CA VAL A 26 6.70 11.72 7.02
C VAL A 26 6.01 10.78 8.00
N ASP A 27 4.94 10.16 7.55
CA ASP A 27 4.22 9.15 8.33
C ASP A 27 4.73 7.74 8.03
N ALA A 28 5.29 7.51 6.85
CA ALA A 28 5.91 6.25 6.47
C ALA A 28 7.01 6.41 5.43
N LEU A 29 7.89 5.41 5.36
CA LEU A 29 9.03 5.36 4.44
C LEU A 29 9.16 3.94 3.86
N CYS A 30 8.97 3.82 2.55
CA CYS A 30 9.11 2.59 1.78
C CYS A 30 10.46 2.59 1.05
N LEU A 31 11.29 1.58 1.32
CA LEU A 31 12.64 1.49 0.80
C LEU A 31 12.78 0.35 -0.19
N GLN A 32 13.58 0.56 -1.22
CA GLN A 32 14.02 -0.46 -2.17
C GLN A 32 15.55 -0.51 -2.26
N GLU A 33 16.09 -1.66 -2.64
CA GLU A 33 17.52 -1.93 -2.72
C GLU A 33 18.32 -1.63 -1.45
N CYS A 34 17.75 -1.92 -0.27
CA CYS A 34 18.44 -1.76 1.00
C CYS A 34 19.22 -3.02 1.40
N ASN A 35 20.38 -2.87 2.04
CA ASN A 35 20.90 -3.93 2.90
C ASN A 35 20.07 -3.91 4.19
N THR A 36 19.21 -4.91 4.39
CA THR A 36 18.24 -4.94 5.48
C THR A 36 18.89 -5.23 6.84
N GLU A 37 20.07 -5.86 6.86
CA GLU A 37 20.84 -6.13 8.08
C GLU A 37 21.51 -4.85 8.64
N GLU A 38 21.74 -3.86 7.79
CA GLU A 38 22.34 -2.57 8.17
C GLU A 38 21.29 -1.49 8.45
N LEU A 39 19.99 -1.80 8.30
CA LEU A 39 18.93 -0.85 8.57
C LEU A 39 18.72 -0.67 10.08
N PRO A 40 18.69 0.57 10.59
CA PRO A 40 18.39 0.81 12.00
C PRO A 40 16.92 0.48 12.30
N THR A 41 16.62 -0.01 13.49
CA THR A 41 15.23 -0.28 13.92
C THR A 41 14.38 0.98 14.00
N THR A 42 15.01 2.16 14.10
CA THR A 42 14.34 3.46 14.17
C THR A 42 15.04 4.53 13.33
N LEU A 43 14.25 5.39 12.70
CA LEU A 43 14.68 6.57 11.96
C LEU A 43 13.90 7.79 12.47
N GLY A 44 14.42 8.43 13.52
CA GLY A 44 13.70 9.53 14.16
C GLY A 44 12.37 9.04 14.76
N PRO A 45 11.21 9.61 14.37
CA PRO A 45 9.90 9.16 14.85
C PRO A 45 9.40 7.88 14.17
N LEU A 46 10.13 7.35 13.18
CA LEU A 46 9.71 6.17 12.43
C LEU A 46 10.33 4.90 13.01
N HIS A 47 9.53 3.84 13.09
CA HIS A 47 9.95 2.50 13.47
C HIS A 47 9.89 1.57 12.27
N LEU A 48 10.85 0.66 12.17
CA LEU A 48 10.85 -0.40 11.16
C LEU A 48 9.66 -1.33 11.43
N ALA A 49 8.70 -1.39 10.52
CA ALA A 49 7.62 -2.37 10.56
C ALA A 49 8.16 -3.75 10.21
N ASP A 50 8.82 -3.84 9.05
CA ASP A 50 9.41 -5.08 8.58
C ASP A 50 10.41 -4.81 7.44
N ALA A 51 11.19 -5.84 7.12
CA ALA A 51 12.09 -5.89 6.00
C ALA A 51 12.17 -7.30 5.42
N THR A 52 12.28 -7.38 4.09
CA THR A 52 12.43 -8.66 3.35
C THR A 52 13.65 -9.43 3.82
N ARG A 53 13.57 -10.77 3.77
CA ARG A 53 14.63 -11.69 4.20
C ARG A 53 15.06 -12.55 3.00
N GLY A 54 16.36 -12.82 2.87
CA GLY A 54 16.86 -13.72 1.82
C GLY A 54 17.16 -13.07 0.47
N ASN A 55 17.00 -11.74 0.35
CA ASN A 55 17.50 -10.98 -0.80
C ASN A 55 18.79 -10.24 -0.43
N ARG A 56 19.79 -10.26 -1.32
CA ARG A 56 21.00 -9.43 -1.17
C ARG A 56 20.69 -7.93 -1.11
N LEU A 57 19.56 -7.52 -1.69
CA LEU A 57 19.04 -6.16 -1.70
C LEU A 57 17.52 -6.25 -1.49
N GLY A 58 17.06 -5.76 -0.35
CA GLY A 58 15.71 -5.95 0.13
C GLY A 58 14.81 -4.72 0.02
N LEU A 59 13.59 -4.91 0.52
CA LEU A 59 12.59 -3.90 0.78
C LEU A 59 12.47 -3.70 2.28
N ALA A 60 12.12 -2.49 2.70
CA ALA A 60 11.77 -2.20 4.08
C ALA A 60 10.65 -1.17 4.15
N VAL A 61 9.86 -1.23 5.21
CA VAL A 61 8.81 -0.25 5.51
C VAL A 61 9.02 0.27 6.91
N TYR A 62 9.13 1.59 7.06
CA TYR A 62 9.03 2.27 8.34
C TYR A 62 7.71 3.03 8.43
N TYR A 63 7.22 3.21 9.66
CA TYR A 63 6.00 3.97 9.94
C TYR A 63 6.12 4.76 11.24
N ARG A 64 5.33 5.82 11.36
CA ARG A 64 5.23 6.65 12.57
C ARG A 64 4.28 6.01 13.57
N THR A 65 4.82 5.47 14.65
CA THR A 65 4.04 4.77 15.71
C THR A 65 3.04 5.65 16.43
N ALA A 66 3.31 6.96 16.53
CA ALA A 66 2.35 7.91 17.08
C ALA A 66 1.09 8.07 16.21
N ARG A 67 1.18 7.82 14.90
CA ARG A 67 0.07 7.96 13.94
C ARG A 67 -0.59 6.62 13.63
N PHE A 68 0.19 5.55 13.51
CA PHE A 68 -0.30 4.24 13.09
C PHE A 68 0.09 3.13 14.05
N THR A 69 -0.74 2.10 14.12
CA THR A 69 -0.41 0.80 14.71
C THR A 69 -0.25 -0.23 13.61
N ALA A 70 0.91 -0.90 13.55
CA ALA A 70 1.13 -2.00 12.62
C ALA A 70 0.53 -3.31 13.17
N ILE A 71 -0.28 -3.97 12.35
CA ILE A 71 -1.00 -5.20 12.72
C ILE A 71 -0.28 -6.44 12.22
N GLU A 72 0.07 -6.45 10.93
CA GLU A 72 0.77 -7.55 10.29
C GLU A 72 1.60 -7.06 9.09
N SER A 73 2.59 -7.84 8.70
CA SER A 73 3.43 -7.60 7.53
C SER A 73 3.71 -8.89 6.77
N ASN A 74 3.75 -8.79 5.44
CA ASN A 74 4.00 -9.94 4.57
C ASN A 74 4.90 -9.53 3.40
N ALA A 75 5.92 -10.35 3.13
CA ALA A 75 6.75 -10.25 1.95
C ALA A 75 6.25 -11.23 0.88
N PHE A 76 6.18 -10.77 -0.37
CA PHE A 76 5.66 -11.57 -1.48
C PHE A 76 6.68 -11.69 -2.60
N SER A 77 6.88 -12.94 -3.03
CA SER A 77 7.60 -13.27 -4.25
C SER A 77 6.64 -13.19 -5.44
N LEU A 78 6.90 -12.26 -6.36
CA LEU A 78 6.05 -12.07 -7.53
C LEU A 78 6.58 -12.83 -8.75
N LYS A 79 5.70 -13.06 -9.73
CA LYS A 79 5.96 -13.88 -10.93
C LYS A 79 7.33 -13.59 -11.56
N LYS A 80 8.08 -14.65 -11.83
CA LYS A 80 9.44 -14.62 -12.38
C LYS A 80 9.43 -14.24 -13.86
N SER A 81 10.47 -13.51 -14.29
CA SER A 81 10.81 -13.44 -15.71
C SER A 81 11.34 -14.80 -16.20
N LEU A 82 11.31 -15.09 -17.50
CA LEU A 82 11.97 -16.28 -18.06
C LEU A 82 13.48 -16.30 -17.72
N HIS A 83 14.13 -15.14 -17.65
CA HIS A 83 15.52 -15.00 -17.19
C HIS A 83 15.68 -15.30 -15.69
N ASP A 84 14.69 -14.97 -14.85
CA ASP A 84 14.72 -15.20 -13.39
C ASP A 84 14.52 -16.69 -13.03
N ARG A 85 13.90 -17.50 -13.90
CA ARG A 85 13.70 -18.94 -13.67
C ARG A 85 15.01 -19.73 -13.73
N VAL A 86 16.02 -19.22 -14.44
CA VAL A 86 17.27 -19.94 -14.72
C VAL A 86 18.38 -19.61 -13.71
N LEU A 87 18.32 -18.47 -13.01
CA LEU A 87 19.50 -17.95 -12.30
C LEU A 87 19.37 -17.62 -10.81
N THR A 88 18.19 -17.54 -10.17
CA THR A 88 18.15 -17.17 -8.73
C THR A 88 16.83 -17.57 -8.03
N PRO A 89 16.83 -17.83 -6.71
CA PRO A 89 15.60 -17.89 -5.89
C PRO A 89 14.70 -16.67 -6.14
N ALA A 90 13.38 -16.85 -5.96
CA ALA A 90 12.42 -15.80 -6.21
C ALA A 90 12.72 -14.60 -5.28
N HIS A 91 12.99 -13.44 -5.87
CA HIS A 91 13.21 -12.24 -5.08
C HIS A 91 11.86 -11.71 -4.60
N GLU A 92 11.73 -11.51 -3.29
CA GLU A 92 10.63 -10.75 -2.70
C GLU A 92 10.59 -9.35 -3.35
N ARG A 93 9.49 -9.02 -4.02
CA ARG A 93 9.32 -7.79 -4.83
C ARG A 93 8.21 -6.90 -4.32
N LEU A 94 7.52 -7.34 -3.27
CA LEU A 94 6.52 -6.58 -2.55
C LEU A 94 6.67 -6.86 -1.05
N LEU A 95 6.61 -5.81 -0.24
CA LEU A 95 6.43 -5.89 1.20
C LEU A 95 5.19 -5.08 1.56
N GLY A 96 4.15 -5.75 2.05
CA GLY A 96 2.93 -5.13 2.55
C GLY A 96 2.96 -5.03 4.07
N VAL A 97 2.42 -3.93 4.61
CA VAL A 97 2.20 -3.72 6.04
C VAL A 97 0.77 -3.22 6.24
N ARG A 98 -0.01 -3.92 7.05
CA ARG A 98 -1.34 -3.48 7.46
C ARG A 98 -1.23 -2.54 8.66
N LEU A 99 -1.80 -1.35 8.51
CA LEU A 99 -1.74 -0.27 9.48
C LEU A 99 -3.17 0.15 9.87
N ILE A 100 -3.36 0.47 11.15
CA ILE A 100 -4.54 1.20 11.64
C ILE A 100 -4.12 2.62 11.99
N ASP A 101 -4.82 3.63 11.47
CA ASP A 101 -4.64 5.02 11.89
C ASP A 101 -5.20 5.23 13.29
N ASN A 102 -4.35 5.61 14.23
CA ASN A 102 -4.72 5.77 15.63
C ASN A 102 -5.69 6.94 15.86
N ALA A 103 -5.72 7.92 14.94
CA ALA A 103 -6.58 9.09 15.05
C ALA A 103 -7.96 8.87 14.43
N THR A 104 -8.05 8.11 13.33
CA THR A 104 -9.32 7.91 12.58
C THR A 104 -9.85 6.48 12.62
N ASN A 105 -9.10 5.54 13.21
CA ASN A 105 -9.38 4.10 13.25
C ASN A 105 -9.53 3.45 11.87
N HIS A 106 -9.06 4.12 10.81
CA HIS A 106 -9.09 3.58 9.46
C HIS A 106 -7.98 2.55 9.26
N GLY A 107 -8.35 1.37 8.74
CA GLY A 107 -7.39 0.37 8.26
C GLY A 107 -6.91 0.68 6.85
N LEU A 108 -5.61 0.53 6.62
CA LEU A 108 -5.01 0.56 5.29
C LEU A 108 -3.86 -0.44 5.15
N VAL A 109 -3.53 -0.82 3.92
CA VAL A 109 -2.34 -1.59 3.60
C VAL A 109 -1.36 -0.72 2.83
N LEU A 110 -0.16 -0.56 3.38
CA LEU A 110 0.96 0.13 2.74
C LEU A 110 1.91 -0.89 2.10
N GLY A 111 2.13 -0.79 0.79
CA GLY A 111 3.04 -1.66 0.03
C GLY A 111 4.30 -0.92 -0.42
N SER A 112 5.48 -1.47 -0.13
CA SER A 112 6.74 -1.13 -0.82
C SER A 112 6.96 -2.11 -1.97
N PHE A 113 7.06 -1.61 -3.20
CA PHE A 113 7.15 -2.42 -4.41
C PHE A 113 8.48 -2.18 -5.15
N HIS A 114 9.04 -3.25 -5.71
CA HIS A 114 10.19 -3.15 -6.61
C HIS A 114 10.02 -4.15 -7.75
N ALA A 115 9.64 -3.65 -8.92
CA ALA A 115 9.34 -4.49 -10.07
C ALA A 115 10.59 -5.15 -10.66
N ALA A 116 10.37 -6.11 -11.57
CA ALA A 116 11.44 -6.71 -12.35
C ALA A 116 12.30 -5.65 -13.09
N PRO A 117 13.62 -5.88 -13.19
CA PRO A 117 14.55 -4.94 -13.81
C PRO A 117 14.19 -4.66 -15.27
N LEU A 118 14.75 -3.59 -15.83
CA LEU A 118 14.48 -3.16 -17.22
C LEU A 118 14.74 -4.21 -18.30
N THR A 119 15.58 -5.21 -18.03
CA THR A 119 15.83 -6.35 -18.92
C THR A 119 14.62 -7.27 -19.06
N ALA A 120 13.68 -7.25 -18.10
CA ALA A 120 12.41 -7.94 -18.20
C ALA A 120 11.38 -7.16 -19.03
N SER A 121 10.38 -7.87 -19.55
CA SER A 121 9.35 -7.27 -20.40
C SER A 121 8.39 -6.37 -19.61
N ASN A 122 7.81 -5.37 -20.29
CA ASN A 122 6.71 -4.58 -19.71
C ASN A 122 5.50 -5.45 -19.36
N SER A 123 5.24 -6.53 -20.10
CA SER A 123 4.14 -7.46 -19.78
C SER A 123 4.33 -8.10 -18.42
N LEU A 124 5.56 -8.56 -18.13
CA LEU A 124 5.86 -9.12 -16.81
C LEU A 124 5.63 -8.08 -15.72
N ARG A 125 6.13 -6.85 -15.89
CA ARG A 125 5.92 -5.80 -14.89
C ARG A 125 4.44 -5.52 -14.65
N ARG A 126 3.59 -5.50 -15.69
CA ARG A 126 2.13 -5.37 -15.52
C ARG A 126 1.54 -6.54 -14.73
N GLU A 127 1.93 -7.77 -15.06
CA GLU A 127 1.48 -8.96 -14.32
C GLU A 127 1.93 -8.90 -12.85
N GLN A 128 3.13 -8.38 -12.57
CA GLN A 128 3.61 -8.19 -11.21
C GLN A 128 2.84 -7.12 -10.46
N ILE A 129 2.50 -6.00 -11.10
CA ILE A 129 1.67 -4.95 -10.50
C ILE A 129 0.29 -5.52 -10.15
N HIS A 130 -0.34 -6.26 -11.07
CA HIS A 130 -1.64 -6.89 -10.82
C HIS A 130 -1.58 -7.92 -9.69
N ALA A 131 -0.55 -8.78 -9.69
CA ALA A 131 -0.34 -9.74 -8.62
C ALA A 131 -0.12 -9.03 -7.27
N ALA A 132 0.69 -7.98 -7.25
CA ALA A 132 0.93 -7.19 -6.04
C ALA A 132 -0.37 -6.57 -5.50
N HIS A 133 -1.20 -6.01 -6.36
CA HIS A 133 -2.51 -5.50 -5.97
C HIS A 133 -3.42 -6.58 -5.39
N ALA A 134 -3.43 -7.79 -5.96
CA ALA A 134 -4.20 -8.91 -5.43
C ALA A 134 -3.69 -9.34 -4.03
N GLU A 135 -2.38 -9.42 -3.83
CA GLU A 135 -1.79 -9.74 -2.51
C GLU A 135 -2.14 -8.68 -1.47
N LEU A 136 -1.98 -7.38 -1.79
CA LEU A 136 -2.30 -6.29 -0.86
C LEU A 136 -3.79 -6.24 -0.52
N LEU A 137 -4.67 -6.50 -1.50
CA LEU A 137 -6.11 -6.60 -1.26
C LEU A 137 -6.43 -7.81 -0.35
N GLY A 138 -5.74 -8.93 -0.56
CA GLY A 138 -5.85 -10.12 0.30
C GLY A 138 -5.42 -9.85 1.75
N MET A 139 -4.42 -9.01 1.98
CA MET A 139 -4.02 -8.55 3.32
C MET A 139 -5.04 -7.60 3.95
N GLY A 140 -5.61 -6.71 3.16
CA GLY A 140 -6.46 -5.61 3.64
C GLY A 140 -7.94 -5.97 3.79
N GLY A 141 -8.45 -7.02 3.14
CA GLY A 141 -9.89 -7.16 2.93
C GLY A 141 -10.45 -5.98 2.12
N GLU A 142 -11.62 -5.43 2.48
CA GLU A 142 -12.23 -4.24 1.82
C GLU A 142 -11.53 -2.90 2.18
N GLN A 143 -10.34 -2.93 2.77
CA GLN A 143 -9.63 -1.74 3.23
C GLN A 143 -8.83 -1.06 2.10
N MET A 144 -8.49 0.19 2.38
CA MET A 144 -7.73 1.07 1.50
C MET A 144 -6.31 0.55 1.27
N THR A 145 -5.78 0.71 0.06
CA THR A 145 -4.40 0.32 -0.26
C THR A 145 -3.62 1.49 -0.83
N LEU A 146 -2.35 1.59 -0.43
CA LEU A 146 -1.35 2.48 -1.03
C LEU A 146 -0.12 1.64 -1.35
N MET A 147 0.20 1.51 -2.63
CA MET A 147 1.45 0.89 -3.07
C MET A 147 2.35 1.93 -3.71
N VAL A 148 3.58 2.03 -3.23
CA VAL A 148 4.61 2.96 -3.70
C VAL A 148 5.89 2.20 -3.96
N GLY A 149 6.72 2.67 -4.87
CA GLY A 149 7.95 1.94 -5.18
C GLY A 149 8.59 2.30 -6.50
N ASP A 150 9.62 1.53 -6.84
CA ASP A 150 10.24 1.52 -8.16
C ASP A 150 9.56 0.47 -9.03
N PHE A 151 8.73 0.94 -9.95
CA PHE A 151 7.98 0.08 -10.87
C PHE A 151 8.79 -0.31 -12.11
N ASN A 152 9.99 0.24 -12.31
CA ASN A 152 10.84 0.00 -13.47
C ASN A 152 10.09 0.08 -14.82
N TYR A 153 9.11 0.98 -14.94
CA TYR A 153 8.14 1.02 -16.06
C TYR A 153 8.27 2.30 -16.92
N PRO A 154 9.36 2.46 -17.70
CA PRO A 154 9.68 3.74 -18.34
C PRO A 154 8.78 4.13 -19.53
N PHE A 155 8.06 3.17 -20.13
CA PHE A 155 7.33 3.39 -21.39
C PHE A 155 5.86 2.99 -21.28
N PHE A 156 5.00 3.62 -22.07
CA PHE A 156 3.56 3.27 -22.19
C PHE A 156 2.78 3.34 -20.87
N THR A 157 3.10 4.32 -20.02
CA THR A 157 2.40 4.56 -18.74
C THR A 157 0.92 4.85 -18.94
N ARG A 158 0.50 5.46 -20.06
CA ARG A 158 -0.93 5.66 -20.39
C ARG A 158 -1.72 4.35 -20.44
N ASN A 159 -1.16 3.30 -21.06
CA ASN A 159 -1.82 2.00 -21.13
C ASN A 159 -1.89 1.36 -19.75
N LEU A 160 -0.82 1.51 -18.95
CA LEU A 160 -0.84 1.07 -17.56
C LEU A 160 -1.93 1.81 -16.77
N THR A 161 -2.05 3.14 -16.88
CA THR A 161 -3.10 3.93 -16.24
C THR A 161 -4.49 3.42 -16.61
N THR A 162 -4.76 3.16 -17.89
CA THR A 162 -6.06 2.60 -18.32
C THR A 162 -6.31 1.23 -17.70
N HIS A 163 -5.30 0.35 -17.68
CA HIS A 163 -5.42 -0.96 -17.03
C HIS A 163 -5.68 -0.85 -15.53
N MET A 164 -4.97 0.04 -14.82
CA MET A 164 -5.17 0.24 -13.39
C MET A 164 -6.58 0.73 -13.08
N LYS A 165 -7.08 1.72 -13.85
CA LYS A 165 -8.43 2.23 -13.70
C LYS A 165 -9.49 1.16 -13.90
N ASN A 166 -9.31 0.28 -14.88
CA ASN A 166 -10.23 -0.85 -15.11
C ASN A 166 -10.23 -1.86 -13.95
N SER A 167 -9.17 -1.90 -13.14
CA SER A 167 -9.05 -2.72 -11.94
C SER A 167 -9.42 -1.96 -10.65
N GLY A 168 -9.94 -0.74 -10.75
CA GLY A 168 -10.34 0.09 -9.60
C GLY A 168 -9.21 0.88 -8.94
N TYR A 169 -7.98 0.78 -9.47
CA TYR A 169 -6.82 1.48 -8.93
C TYR A 169 -6.58 2.83 -9.60
N GLU A 170 -6.21 3.83 -8.81
CA GLU A 170 -5.63 5.08 -9.30
C GLU A 170 -4.11 4.94 -9.45
N LEU A 171 -3.54 5.59 -10.47
CA LEU A 171 -2.09 5.66 -10.70
C LEU A 171 -1.68 7.13 -10.73
N SER A 172 -0.74 7.48 -9.86
CA SER A 172 -0.24 8.85 -9.70
C SER A 172 1.27 8.88 -9.94
N LEU A 173 1.68 9.51 -11.03
CA LEU A 173 3.08 9.68 -11.40
C LEU A 173 3.75 10.79 -10.59
N SER A 174 5.05 10.64 -10.34
CA SER A 174 5.92 11.69 -9.82
C SER A 174 5.92 12.93 -10.72
N ASP A 175 6.02 14.12 -10.12
CA ASP A 175 6.06 15.41 -10.82
C ASP A 175 7.29 15.59 -11.74
N ARG A 176 8.36 14.85 -11.47
CA ARG A 176 9.61 14.82 -12.23
C ARG A 176 10.06 13.39 -12.42
N ARG A 177 11.01 13.20 -13.34
CA ARG A 177 11.66 11.90 -13.52
C ARG A 177 12.65 11.68 -12.40
N THR A 178 12.61 10.50 -11.82
CA THR A 178 13.40 10.13 -10.64
C THR A 178 14.72 9.47 -11.00
N TYR A 179 14.78 8.70 -12.09
CA TYR A 179 16.01 8.03 -12.52
C TYR A 179 16.99 8.99 -13.21
N THR A 180 18.23 9.05 -12.73
CA THR A 180 19.22 10.06 -13.14
C THR A 180 20.43 9.52 -13.89
N ARG A 181 20.59 8.18 -14.04
CA ARG A 181 21.86 7.57 -14.50
C ARG A 181 22.06 7.56 -16.01
N TYR A 182 21.01 7.32 -16.80
CA TYR A 182 21.13 7.20 -18.26
C TYR A 182 20.15 8.11 -18.99
N LYS A 183 20.69 9.07 -19.77
CA LYS A 183 19.91 10.06 -20.55
C LYS A 183 18.97 9.44 -21.61
N VAL A 184 19.16 8.16 -21.94
CA VAL A 184 18.39 7.44 -22.99
C VAL A 184 17.12 6.77 -22.46
N PHE A 185 17.07 6.35 -21.19
CA PHE A 185 15.87 5.76 -20.58
C PHE A 185 15.01 6.85 -19.97
N LYS A 186 14.15 7.45 -20.80
CA LYS A 186 13.26 8.55 -20.43
C LYS A 186 11.93 7.97 -19.91
N GLY A 187 11.70 8.00 -18.60
CA GLY A 187 10.44 7.52 -18.01
C GLY A 187 10.30 7.87 -16.52
N HIS A 188 9.09 7.69 -15.99
CA HIS A 188 8.84 7.67 -14.55
C HIS A 188 9.00 6.23 -14.07
N PHE A 189 9.91 6.02 -13.15
CA PHE A 189 10.23 4.71 -12.59
C PHE A 189 9.51 4.54 -11.27
N ASP A 190 9.55 5.61 -10.46
CA ASP A 190 8.95 5.65 -9.14
C ASP A 190 7.61 6.40 -9.21
N PHE A 191 6.55 5.75 -8.74
CA PHE A 191 5.20 6.31 -8.67
C PHE A 191 4.36 5.60 -7.60
N ALA A 192 3.10 6.01 -7.45
CA ALA A 192 2.15 5.46 -6.49
C ALA A 192 0.91 4.90 -7.19
N THR A 193 0.32 3.87 -6.60
CA THR A 193 -1.03 3.39 -6.94
C THR A 193 -1.87 3.24 -5.69
N SER A 194 -3.15 3.56 -5.76
CA SER A 194 -4.06 3.48 -4.61
C SER A 194 -5.42 2.87 -4.95
N LEU A 195 -6.06 2.30 -3.92
CA LEU A 195 -7.46 1.94 -3.89
C LEU A 195 -8.09 2.56 -2.63
N GLY A 196 -9.18 3.32 -2.79
CA GLY A 196 -9.89 3.96 -1.67
C GLY A 196 -9.16 5.15 -1.02
N LEU A 197 -7.98 5.54 -1.52
CA LEU A 197 -7.25 6.75 -1.11
C LEU A 197 -7.16 7.72 -2.28
N VAL A 198 -7.28 9.00 -1.97
CA VAL A 198 -7.07 10.10 -2.92
C VAL A 198 -5.62 10.55 -2.84
N ILE A 199 -4.86 10.42 -3.93
CA ILE A 199 -3.49 10.92 -4.00
C ILE A 199 -3.51 12.35 -4.54
N GLY A 200 -3.21 13.33 -3.68
CA GLY A 200 -3.18 14.74 -4.07
C GLY A 200 -1.96 15.09 -4.94
N LYS A 201 -0.77 14.59 -4.56
CA LYS A 201 0.46 14.77 -5.35
C LYS A 201 1.52 13.72 -5.05
N VAL A 202 2.41 13.52 -6.01
CA VAL A 202 3.66 12.76 -5.86
C VAL A 202 4.82 13.69 -6.20
N GLU A 203 5.45 14.26 -5.18
CA GLU A 203 6.53 15.24 -5.30
C GLU A 203 7.88 14.54 -5.34
N THR A 204 8.73 14.90 -6.30
CA THR A 204 10.11 14.40 -6.35
C THR A 204 10.97 15.24 -5.43
N LEU A 205 11.70 14.60 -4.52
CA LEU A 205 12.56 15.27 -3.55
C LEU A 205 13.97 15.56 -4.12
N PRO A 206 14.78 16.41 -3.45
CA PRO A 206 16.14 16.70 -3.89
C PRO A 206 17.02 15.46 -4.05
N ARG A 207 18.05 15.61 -4.89
CA ARG A 207 18.98 14.52 -5.20
C ARG A 207 19.85 14.15 -4.02
N GLY A 208 19.90 12.85 -3.72
CA GLY A 208 20.81 12.23 -2.78
C GLY A 208 21.91 11.39 -3.43
N ALA A 209 22.44 10.42 -2.67
CA ALA A 209 23.50 9.52 -3.11
C ALA A 209 23.03 8.40 -4.08
N SER A 210 21.71 8.19 -4.18
CA SER A 210 21.11 7.22 -5.11
C SER A 210 21.14 7.72 -6.56
N ASP A 211 20.93 6.81 -7.51
CA ASP A 211 20.60 7.15 -8.89
C ASP A 211 19.09 7.39 -9.11
N HIS A 212 18.28 7.15 -8.09
CA HIS A 212 16.88 7.58 -8.00
C HIS A 212 16.77 8.85 -7.14
N LEU A 213 15.78 9.68 -7.45
CA LEU A 213 15.31 10.74 -6.56
C LEU A 213 14.19 10.16 -5.69
N PRO A 214 14.16 10.42 -4.37
CA PRO A 214 13.04 10.00 -3.54
C PRO A 214 11.75 10.67 -4.01
N ILE A 215 10.61 10.00 -3.83
CA ILE A 215 9.29 10.61 -4.05
C ILE A 215 8.54 10.73 -2.74
N LEU A 216 7.82 11.83 -2.54
CA LEU A 216 6.92 12.09 -1.43
C LEU A 216 5.48 12.07 -1.92
N VAL A 217 4.73 11.08 -1.48
CA VAL A 217 3.32 10.89 -1.80
C VAL A 217 2.47 11.53 -0.72
N HIS A 218 1.54 12.39 -1.15
CA HIS A 218 0.50 12.95 -0.31
C HIS A 218 -0.81 12.23 -0.61
N ALA A 219 -1.33 11.49 0.36
CA ALA A 219 -2.59 10.79 0.22
C ALA A 219 -3.56 11.10 1.36
N GLU A 220 -4.84 11.09 1.05
CA GLU A 220 -5.95 11.34 1.96
C GLU A 220 -6.95 10.19 1.88
N TYR A 221 -7.71 10.00 2.95
CA TYR A 221 -8.82 9.07 2.94
C TYR A 221 -9.89 9.57 1.96
N GLY A 222 -10.38 8.69 1.09
CA GLY A 222 -11.51 9.04 0.23
C GLY A 222 -12.76 9.33 1.06
N ASN A 223 -13.57 10.30 0.63
CA ASN A 223 -14.84 10.69 1.25
C ASN A 223 -15.90 9.56 1.32
N ASN A 224 -15.61 8.38 0.77
CA ASN A 224 -16.49 7.20 0.77
C ASN A 224 -16.07 6.12 1.76
N SER A 225 -15.24 6.43 2.76
CA SER A 225 -15.06 5.55 3.92
C SER A 225 -16.34 5.57 4.76
N VAL A 226 -17.30 4.75 4.35
CA VAL A 226 -18.56 4.54 5.05
C VAL A 226 -18.23 4.16 6.49
N SER A 227 -18.68 5.04 7.39
CA SER A 227 -18.88 4.82 8.82
C SER A 227 -19.10 3.35 9.13
N SER A 228 -18.18 2.77 9.91
CA SER A 228 -18.39 1.53 10.63
C SER A 228 -19.79 1.50 11.24
N ASN A 229 -20.57 0.46 10.91
CA ASN A 229 -21.86 0.15 11.49
C ASN A 229 -21.86 0.41 13.01
N ALA A 230 -22.41 1.54 13.42
CA ALA A 230 -23.00 1.66 14.74
C ALA A 230 -24.34 0.93 14.64
N SER A 231 -24.39 -0.22 15.31
CA SER A 231 -25.56 -1.02 15.64
C SER A 231 -26.86 -0.22 15.72
N GLY A 232 -27.61 -0.17 14.62
CA GLY A 232 -29.02 0.19 14.61
C GLY A 232 -29.83 -1.07 14.89
N ILE A 233 -29.97 -1.42 16.18
CA ILE A 233 -31.11 -2.23 16.61
C ILE A 233 -32.31 -1.27 16.55
N PRO A 234 -33.35 -1.53 15.74
CA PRO A 234 -34.54 -0.72 15.80
C PRO A 234 -35.22 -0.96 17.15
N GLU A 235 -35.37 0.10 17.92
CA GLU A 235 -36.24 0.16 19.10
C GLU A 235 -37.67 -0.10 18.61
N ILE A 236 -38.21 -1.28 18.96
CA ILE A 236 -39.59 -1.65 18.65
C ILE A 236 -40.47 -0.77 19.54
N ALA A 237 -41.09 0.23 18.93
CA ALA A 237 -42.13 1.04 19.56
C ALA A 237 -43.30 0.15 20.01
N GLY A 238 -43.85 0.47 21.18
CA GLY A 238 -44.77 -0.36 21.96
C GLY A 238 -45.96 -0.90 21.20
N ILE A 239 -46.23 -2.18 21.45
CA ILE A 239 -47.49 -2.85 21.14
C ILE A 239 -48.53 -2.32 22.13
N GLU A 240 -49.50 -1.56 21.64
CA GLU A 240 -50.77 -1.33 22.34
C GLU A 240 -51.48 -2.68 22.52
N GLU A 241 -51.93 -2.94 23.75
CA GLU A 241 -52.77 -4.09 24.09
C GLU A 241 -54.07 -4.03 23.29
N ALA A 242 -54.24 -4.96 22.36
CA ALA A 242 -55.54 -5.23 21.76
C ALA A 242 -56.34 -6.16 22.69
N GLU A 243 -57.47 -5.68 23.20
CA GLU A 243 -58.47 -6.48 23.91
C GLU A 243 -58.88 -7.70 23.07
N ALA A 244 -58.79 -8.88 23.67
CA ALA A 244 -59.23 -10.14 23.09
C ALA A 244 -60.77 -10.22 23.12
N PRO A 245 -61.45 -10.55 21.99
CA PRO A 245 -62.87 -10.86 22.03
C PRO A 245 -63.09 -12.26 22.60
N THR A 246 -63.91 -12.34 23.64
CA THR A 246 -64.39 -13.57 24.27
C THR A 246 -65.15 -14.43 23.26
N ILE A 247 -64.62 -15.62 22.95
CA ILE A 247 -65.32 -16.66 22.18
C ILE A 247 -65.96 -17.63 23.16
N GLU A 248 -67.29 -17.56 23.32
CA GLU A 248 -68.06 -18.59 24.01
C GLU A 248 -68.08 -19.89 23.18
N SER A 249 -67.66 -20.99 23.80
CA SER A 249 -67.79 -22.33 23.25
C SER A 249 -69.19 -22.91 23.56
N PRO A 250 -69.84 -23.61 22.62
CA PRO A 250 -71.13 -24.23 22.86
C PRO A 250 -70.98 -25.48 23.77
N ARG A 251 -71.79 -25.53 24.83
CA ARG A 251 -71.93 -26.71 25.69
C ARG A 251 -72.55 -27.87 24.93
N SER A 252 -71.87 -29.01 24.94
CA SER A 252 -72.43 -30.31 24.67
C SER A 252 -73.38 -30.74 25.80
N SER A 253 -74.42 -31.45 25.37
CA SER A 253 -75.51 -32.08 26.11
C SER A 253 -75.06 -33.18 27.08
N GLU A 254 -75.83 -33.32 28.16
CA GLU A 254 -75.97 -34.53 28.98
C GLU A 254 -77.47 -34.94 28.97
N PRO A 255 -77.81 -36.18 29.37
CA PRO A 255 -78.55 -37.18 28.59
C PRO A 255 -80.05 -36.96 28.37
#